data_AF-A0A7W7TX99-F1
#
_entry.id   AF-A0A7W7TX99-F1
#
_cell.length_a   1.000
_cell.length_b   1.000
_cell.length_c   1.000
_cell.angle_alpha   90.00
_cell.angle_beta   90.00
_cell.angle_gamma   90.00
#
_symmetry.space_group_name_H-M   'P 1'
#
loop_
_entity.id
_entity.type
_entity.pdbx_description
1 polymer ?
#
loop_
_entity_poly.entity_id
_entity_poly.type
_entity_poly.pdbx_seq_one_letter_code
_entity_poly.pdbx_strand_id
1 'polypeptide(L)'
;MVQAPATALRFSTWEAWEQWRQTVLDHYTELGQRCPLSSLTTELGNSSLEARGIITTLFDEWEEALLRGVRVVTPQKPQAAHSRARSILAAVQGGVVILQATGRTDYLDAALTTALDDLRPYPPRSGTSHKYGGCRARAGPLRPGRRAGGPGSWRP
;
A
#
# COMPACT_ATOMS: atom_id res chain seq x y z
N MET A 1 14.52 -5.07 -18.31
CA MET A 1 13.07 -4.97 -18.11
C MET A 1 12.69 -6.05 -17.10
N VAL A 2 12.93 -5.80 -15.81
CA VAL A 2 12.81 -6.85 -14.78
C VAL A 2 11.47 -6.69 -14.09
N GLN A 3 10.50 -7.41 -14.66
CA GLN A 3 9.23 -7.74 -14.03
C GLN A 3 9.52 -8.39 -12.67
N ALA A 4 9.00 -7.80 -11.59
CA ALA A 4 8.57 -8.62 -10.46
C ALA A 4 7.62 -9.69 -11.05
N PRO A 5 7.69 -10.97 -10.65
CA PRO A 5 6.95 -12.03 -11.32
C PRO A 5 5.44 -11.84 -11.16
N ALA A 6 4.85 -11.06 -12.08
CA ALA A 6 3.42 -10.82 -12.20
C ALA A 6 2.67 -12.09 -12.64
N THR A 7 3.39 -13.15 -13.01
CA THR A 7 2.85 -14.32 -13.70
C THR A 7 2.37 -15.44 -12.76
N ALA A 8 2.62 -15.38 -11.45
CA ALA A 8 2.22 -16.44 -10.50
C ALA A 8 1.35 -16.00 -9.30
N LEU A 9 1.01 -14.71 -9.22
CA LEU A 9 0.36 -14.18 -8.03
C LEU A 9 -1.15 -14.39 -8.07
N ARG A 10 -1.60 -15.52 -7.52
CA ARG A 10 -2.98 -15.62 -7.02
C ARG A 10 -3.11 -14.74 -5.77
N PHE A 11 -3.31 -13.44 -5.96
CA PHE A 11 -3.54 -12.45 -4.89
C PHE A 11 -4.92 -12.59 -4.22
N SER A 12 -5.34 -13.81 -3.90
CA SER A 12 -6.69 -14.07 -3.41
C SER A 12 -6.82 -14.06 -1.89
N THR A 13 -5.71 -14.14 -1.16
CA THR A 13 -5.72 -14.20 0.31
C THR A 13 -4.68 -13.25 0.91
N TRP A 14 -4.82 -12.97 2.20
CA TRP A 14 -3.85 -12.16 2.95
C TRP A 14 -2.45 -12.78 2.93
N GLU A 15 -2.35 -14.10 3.07
CA GLU A 15 -1.09 -14.84 3.05
C GLU A 15 -0.38 -14.70 1.69
N ALA A 16 -1.14 -14.65 0.59
CA ALA A 16 -0.56 -14.40 -0.74
C ALA A 16 0.05 -12.99 -0.85
N TRP A 17 -0.54 -11.98 -0.19
CA TRP A 17 0.02 -10.63 -0.10
C TRP A 17 1.29 -10.58 0.76
N GLU A 18 1.34 -11.33 1.87
CA GLU A 18 2.54 -11.45 2.69
C GLU A 18 3.69 -12.14 1.94
N GLN A 19 3.39 -13.24 1.22
CA GLN A 19 4.36 -13.94 0.38
C GLN A 19 4.87 -13.06 -0.77
N TRP A 20 3.97 -12.31 -1.40
CA TRP A 20 4.34 -11.32 -2.40
C TRP A 20 5.28 -10.26 -1.83
N ARG A 21 4.95 -9.68 -0.66
CA ARG A 21 5.81 -8.70 0.03
C ARG A 21 7.20 -9.27 0.26
N GLN A 22 7.28 -10.50 0.79
CA GLN A 22 8.56 -11.15 1.03
C GLN A 22 9.35 -11.35 -0.27
N THR A 23 8.68 -11.80 -1.34
CA THR A 23 9.31 -11.99 -2.66
C THR A 23 9.88 -10.68 -3.22
N VAL A 24 9.15 -9.57 -3.05
CA VAL A 24 9.61 -8.24 -3.45
C VAL A 24 10.83 -7.82 -2.62
N LEU A 25 10.80 -8.04 -1.31
CA LEU A 25 11.93 -7.73 -0.43
C LEU A 25 13.16 -8.54 -0.79
N ASP A 26 13.03 -9.85 -0.97
CA ASP A 26 14.13 -10.74 -1.33
C ASP A 26 14.76 -10.30 -2.66
N HIS A 27 13.92 -10.08 -3.68
CA HIS A 27 14.37 -9.63 -5.01
C HIS A 27 15.19 -8.34 -4.97
N TYR A 28 14.70 -7.31 -4.28
CA TYR A 28 15.40 -6.04 -4.20
C TYR A 28 16.59 -6.06 -3.24
N THR A 29 16.59 -6.93 -2.23
CA THR A 29 17.74 -7.17 -1.34
C THR A 29 18.88 -7.82 -2.12
N GLU A 30 18.59 -8.81 -2.95
CA GLU A 30 19.58 -9.49 -3.81
C GLU A 30 20.18 -8.54 -4.86
N LEU A 31 19.37 -7.68 -5.47
CA LEU A 31 19.85 -6.65 -6.40
C LEU A 31 20.67 -5.56 -5.68
N GLY A 32 20.32 -5.24 -4.44
CA GLY A 32 20.96 -4.21 -3.63
C GLY A 32 21.10 -2.88 -4.37
N GLN A 33 22.25 -2.22 -4.25
CA GLN A 33 22.55 -0.98 -4.98
C GLN A 33 22.83 -1.19 -6.48
N ARG A 34 22.87 -2.43 -6.95
CA ARG A 34 23.20 -2.75 -8.35
C ARG A 34 21.97 -2.81 -9.25
N CYS A 35 20.82 -2.35 -8.76
CA CYS A 35 19.59 -2.35 -9.53
C CYS A 35 19.70 -1.32 -10.67
N PRO A 36 19.81 -1.73 -11.95
CA PRO A 36 20.05 -0.82 -13.08
C PRO A 36 18.87 0.13 -13.33
N LEU A 37 17.74 -0.11 -12.67
CA LEU A 37 16.48 0.59 -12.91
C LEU A 37 16.50 2.01 -12.37
N SER A 38 16.98 2.35 -11.16
CA SER A 38 16.93 3.77 -10.73
C SER A 38 17.95 4.64 -11.45
N SER A 39 19.13 4.12 -11.83
CA SER A 39 20.00 4.85 -12.77
C SER A 39 19.27 5.13 -14.08
N LEU A 40 18.51 4.15 -14.58
CA LEU A 40 17.65 4.36 -15.74
C LEU A 40 16.51 5.35 -15.46
N THR A 41 15.73 5.26 -14.39
CA THR A 41 14.63 6.21 -14.12
C THR A 41 15.11 7.63 -13.88
N THR A 42 16.31 7.82 -13.30
CA THR A 42 16.95 9.12 -13.14
C THR A 42 17.47 9.67 -14.46
N GLU A 43 18.15 8.86 -15.28
CA GLU A 43 18.53 9.21 -16.67
C GLU A 43 17.30 9.46 -17.56
N LEU A 44 16.20 8.72 -17.33
CA LEU A 44 14.93 8.83 -18.02
C LEU A 44 14.07 10.01 -17.53
N GLY A 45 14.40 10.64 -16.39
CA GLY A 45 13.86 11.97 -16.06
C GLY A 45 14.18 13.01 -17.14
N ASN A 46 15.29 12.80 -17.85
CA ASN A 46 15.75 13.60 -19.00
C ASN A 46 15.33 13.01 -20.36
N SER A 47 14.48 11.98 -20.40
CA SER A 47 14.18 11.22 -21.63
C SER A 47 13.04 11.76 -22.49
N SER A 48 13.05 11.33 -23.76
CA SER A 48 12.08 11.64 -24.82
C SER A 48 10.65 11.27 -24.44
N LEU A 49 9.67 11.86 -25.15
CA LEU A 49 8.23 11.57 -24.96
C LEU A 49 7.90 10.07 -25.13
N GLU A 50 8.62 9.38 -26.01
CA GLU A 50 8.47 7.94 -26.25
C GLU A 50 8.80 7.12 -25.00
N ALA A 51 9.91 7.43 -24.33
CA ALA A 51 10.34 6.69 -23.16
C ALA A 51 9.42 6.92 -21.95
N ARG A 52 8.83 8.12 -21.83
CA ARG A 52 7.75 8.38 -20.87
C ARG A 52 6.52 7.53 -21.14
N GLY A 53 6.14 7.35 -22.41
CA GLY A 53 5.03 6.48 -22.80
C GLY A 53 5.24 5.04 -22.35
N ILE A 54 6.43 4.48 -22.58
CA ILE A 54 6.77 3.11 -22.17
C ILE A 54 6.69 2.96 -20.64
N ILE A 55 7.27 3.90 -19.90
CA ILE A 55 7.24 3.88 -18.42
C ILE A 55 5.80 3.94 -17.90
N THR A 56 4.97 4.81 -18.46
CA THR A 56 3.55 4.91 -18.10
C THR A 56 2.84 3.57 -18.29
N THR A 57 2.98 2.95 -19.48
CA THR A 57 2.37 1.64 -19.75
C THR A 57 2.82 0.57 -18.76
N LEU A 58 4.12 0.53 -18.42
CA LEU A 58 4.64 -0.43 -17.44
C LEU A 58 4.03 -0.23 -16.04
N PHE A 59 3.86 1.02 -15.61
CA PHE A 59 3.21 1.31 -14.33
C PHE A 59 1.71 1.04 -14.35
N ASP A 60 1.03 1.28 -15.47
CA ASP A 60 -0.39 0.95 -15.64
C ASP A 60 -0.63 -0.57 -15.53
N GLU A 61 0.20 -1.38 -16.18
CA GLU A 61 0.13 -2.86 -16.09
C GLU A 61 0.32 -3.36 -14.65
N TRP A 62 1.26 -2.74 -13.92
CA TRP A 62 1.48 -3.05 -12.50
C TRP A 62 0.30 -2.62 -11.62
N GLU A 63 -0.22 -1.40 -11.81
CA GLU A 63 -1.39 -0.91 -11.09
C GLU A 63 -2.57 -1.86 -11.30
N GLU A 64 -2.83 -2.29 -12.55
CA GLU A 64 -3.91 -3.22 -12.86
C GLU A 64 -3.74 -4.58 -12.18
N ALA A 65 -2.53 -5.13 -12.14
CA ALA A 65 -2.24 -6.39 -11.47
C ALA A 65 -2.51 -6.29 -9.96
N LEU A 66 -2.05 -5.22 -9.31
CA LEU A 66 -2.30 -4.96 -7.89
C LEU A 66 -3.79 -4.74 -7.62
N LEU A 67 -4.46 -3.97 -8.48
CA LEU A 67 -5.89 -3.70 -8.38
C LEU A 67 -6.73 -4.98 -8.41
N ARG A 68 -6.41 -5.92 -9.30
CA ARG A 68 -7.09 -7.22 -9.36
C ARG A 68 -6.99 -7.94 -8.02
N GLY A 69 -5.81 -7.99 -7.41
CA GLY A 69 -5.62 -8.61 -6.09
C GLY A 69 -6.37 -7.87 -4.97
N VAL A 70 -6.30 -6.54 -4.95
CA VAL A 70 -6.93 -5.73 -3.91
C VAL A 70 -8.45 -5.92 -3.93
N ARG A 71 -9.05 -6.01 -5.12
CA ARG A 71 -10.48 -6.28 -5.30
C ARG A 71 -10.91 -7.63 -4.75
N VAL A 72 -10.05 -8.66 -4.82
CA VAL A 72 -10.37 -9.99 -4.29
C VAL A 72 -10.35 -9.99 -2.76
N VAL A 73 -9.39 -9.30 -2.13
CA VAL A 73 -9.26 -9.28 -0.66
C VAL A 73 -10.17 -8.25 0.01
N THR A 74 -10.58 -7.21 -0.72
CA THR A 74 -11.42 -6.13 -0.18
C THR A 74 -12.69 -5.86 -1.00
N PRO A 75 -13.51 -6.89 -1.30
CA PRO A 75 -14.71 -6.75 -2.13
C PRO A 75 -15.72 -5.74 -1.60
N GLN A 76 -15.70 -5.47 -0.29
CA GLN A 76 -16.57 -4.53 0.42
C GLN A 76 -16.17 -3.05 0.26
N LYS A 77 -14.99 -2.74 -0.30
CA LYS A 77 -14.50 -1.35 -0.50
C LYS A 77 -14.03 -1.10 -1.95
N PRO A 78 -14.87 -1.32 -2.98
CA PRO A 78 -14.44 -1.23 -4.37
C PRO A 78 -13.96 0.17 -4.76
N GLN A 79 -14.51 1.22 -4.14
CA GLN A 79 -14.11 2.61 -4.39
C GLN A 79 -12.69 2.92 -3.90
N ALA A 80 -12.19 2.21 -2.89
CA ALA A 80 -10.84 2.39 -2.37
C ALA A 80 -9.80 1.47 -3.04
N ALA A 81 -10.23 0.54 -3.91
CA ALA A 81 -9.33 -0.46 -4.47
C ALA A 81 -8.23 0.16 -5.37
N HIS A 82 -8.58 1.19 -6.15
CA HIS A 82 -7.64 1.90 -7.00
C HIS A 82 -6.61 2.70 -6.19
N SER A 83 -7.05 3.47 -5.20
CA SER A 83 -6.13 4.26 -4.37
C SER A 83 -5.17 3.35 -3.59
N ARG A 84 -5.63 2.18 -3.15
CA ARG A 84 -4.81 1.15 -2.50
C ARG A 84 -3.79 0.51 -3.43
N ALA A 85 -4.19 0.14 -4.65
CA ALA A 85 -3.26 -0.39 -5.64
C ALA A 85 -2.13 0.63 -5.94
N ARG A 86 -2.50 1.91 -6.12
CA ARG A 86 -1.56 3.01 -6.33
C ARG A 86 -0.65 3.25 -5.12
N SER A 87 -1.18 3.19 -3.90
CA SER A 87 -0.35 3.38 -2.70
C SER A 87 0.66 2.26 -2.54
N ILE A 88 0.29 1.01 -2.85
CA ILE A 88 1.21 -0.14 -2.83
C ILE A 88 2.29 0.05 -3.91
N LEU A 89 1.91 0.43 -5.13
CA LEU A 89 2.88 0.70 -6.21
C LEU A 89 3.86 1.83 -5.81
N ALA A 90 3.35 2.92 -5.26
CA ALA A 90 4.16 4.04 -4.80
C ALA A 90 5.09 3.65 -3.64
N ALA A 91 4.64 2.80 -2.71
CA ALA A 91 5.47 2.27 -1.63
C ALA A 91 6.65 1.46 -2.15
N VAL A 92 6.43 0.61 -3.17
CA VAL A 92 7.53 -0.13 -3.83
C VAL A 92 8.53 0.85 -4.44
N GLN A 93 8.06 1.78 -5.28
CA GLN A 93 8.97 2.67 -6.01
C GLN A 93 9.76 3.59 -5.08
N GLY A 94 9.10 4.18 -4.07
CA GLY A 94 9.76 5.03 -3.08
C GLY A 94 10.76 4.26 -2.22
N GLY A 95 10.39 3.05 -1.76
CA GLY A 95 11.27 2.18 -0.98
C GLY A 95 12.50 1.73 -1.76
N VAL A 96 12.33 1.38 -3.04
CA VAL A 96 13.43 0.99 -3.93
C VAL A 96 14.41 2.14 -4.17
N VAL A 97 13.93 3.39 -4.32
CA VAL A 97 14.79 4.56 -4.46
C VAL A 97 15.68 4.75 -3.22
N ILE A 98 15.11 4.66 -2.01
CA ILE A 98 15.88 4.80 -0.76
C ILE A 98 16.85 3.63 -0.58
N LEU A 99 16.41 2.40 -0.87
CA LEU A 99 17.26 1.22 -0.84
C LEU A 99 18.49 1.38 -1.75
N GLN A 100 18.31 1.84 -2.99
CA GLN A 100 19.43 2.03 -3.89
C GLN A 100 20.37 3.15 -3.43
N ALA A 101 19.83 4.24 -2.87
CA ALA A 101 20.63 5.35 -2.37
C ALA A 101 21.43 5.02 -1.10
N THR A 102 20.91 4.13 -0.25
CA THR A 102 21.44 3.91 1.11
C THR A 102 21.95 2.48 1.36
N GLY A 103 21.58 1.52 0.52
CA GLY A 103 21.75 0.09 0.78
C GLY A 103 20.81 -0.48 1.85
N ARG A 104 19.85 0.29 2.36
CA ARG A 104 18.98 -0.11 3.47
C ARG A 104 17.60 -0.58 3.00
N THR A 105 17.27 -1.83 3.31
CA THR A 105 16.02 -2.49 2.91
C THR A 105 14.85 -2.24 3.86
N ASP A 106 15.13 -1.76 5.08
CA ASP A 106 14.12 -1.49 6.12
C ASP A 106 13.10 -0.42 5.71
N TYR A 107 13.48 0.55 4.87
CA TYR A 107 12.54 1.53 4.32
C TYR A 107 11.51 0.90 3.38
N LEU A 108 11.95 0.00 2.50
CA LEU A 108 11.05 -0.72 1.59
C LEU A 108 10.11 -1.64 2.39
N ASP A 109 10.64 -2.33 3.38
CA ASP A 109 9.85 -3.19 4.26
C ASP A 109 8.78 -2.39 5.03
N ALA A 110 9.17 -1.31 5.68
CA ALA A 110 8.24 -0.46 6.43
C ALA A 110 7.14 0.13 5.53
N ALA A 111 7.50 0.61 4.33
CA ALA A 111 6.56 1.18 3.39
C ALA A 111 5.54 0.14 2.89
N LEU A 112 6.02 -1.06 2.51
CA LEU A 112 5.15 -2.16 2.07
C LEU A 112 4.25 -2.67 3.19
N THR A 113 4.81 -2.88 4.39
CA THR A 113 4.04 -3.30 5.56
C THR A 113 2.91 -2.33 5.85
N THR A 114 3.19 -1.02 5.83
CA THR A 114 2.19 0.03 6.05
C THR A 114 1.14 0.06 4.94
N ALA A 115 1.55 -0.06 3.67
CA ALA A 115 0.62 -0.01 2.55
C ALA A 115 -0.31 -1.24 2.48
N LEU A 116 0.14 -2.39 2.99
CA LEU A 116 -0.62 -3.63 2.99
C LEU A 116 -1.50 -3.83 4.22
N ASP A 117 -1.22 -3.20 5.35
CA ASP A 117 -1.98 -3.38 6.61
C ASP A 117 -3.50 -3.22 6.42
N ASP A 118 -3.87 -2.32 5.52
CA ASP A 118 -5.24 -1.96 5.16
C ASP A 118 -6.01 -3.07 4.39
N LEU A 119 -5.30 -4.11 3.92
CA LEU A 119 -5.83 -5.32 3.30
C LEU A 119 -6.02 -6.46 4.31
N ARG A 120 -5.48 -6.33 5.52
CA ARG A 120 -5.53 -7.38 6.54
C ARG A 120 -6.99 -7.65 6.92
N PRO A 121 -7.44 -8.92 6.88
CA PRO A 121 -8.74 -9.29 7.39
C PRO A 121 -8.82 -8.90 8.88
N TYR A 122 -9.84 -8.14 9.25
CA TYR A 122 -10.11 -7.93 10.67
C TYR A 122 -10.53 -9.28 11.26
N PRO A 123 -9.90 -9.76 12.35
CA PRO A 123 -10.30 -11.02 12.97
C PRO A 123 -11.79 -10.92 13.32
N PRO A 124 -12.62 -11.95 13.09
CA PRO A 124 -14.03 -11.88 13.43
C PRO A 124 -14.13 -11.42 14.88
N ARG A 125 -14.88 -10.33 15.14
CA ARG A 125 -15.13 -9.88 16.51
C ARG A 125 -15.69 -11.09 17.24
N SER A 126 -14.89 -11.69 18.12
CA SER A 126 -15.38 -12.72 19.02
C SER A 126 -16.42 -12.01 19.86
N GLY A 127 -17.69 -12.22 19.49
CA GLY A 127 -18.81 -11.62 20.16
C GLY A 127 -18.76 -12.11 21.59
N THR A 128 -18.22 -11.29 22.50
CA THR A 128 -18.50 -11.43 23.92
C THR A 128 -20.01 -11.41 24.03
N SER A 129 -20.58 -12.59 24.27
CA SER A 129 -21.97 -12.80 24.64
C SER A 129 -22.24 -11.88 25.83
N HIS A 130 -22.81 -10.70 25.56
CA HIS A 130 -23.23 -9.78 26.60
C HIS A 130 -24.55 -10.33 27.14
N LYS A 131 -24.44 -11.40 27.94
CA LYS A 131 -25.55 -11.94 28.72
C LYS A 131 -25.82 -10.98 29.87
N TYR A 132 -26.87 -10.19 29.70
CA TYR A 132 -27.61 -9.40 30.71
C TYR A 132 -26.83 -8.30 31.47
N GLY A 133 -27.29 -7.08 31.28
CA GLY A 133 -26.92 -5.92 32.09
C GLY A 133 -27.75 -4.69 31.73
N GLY A 134 -29.08 -4.81 31.77
CA GLY A 134 -29.95 -3.66 31.62
C GLY A 134 -29.66 -2.61 32.70
N CYS A 135 -29.16 -1.45 32.29
CA CYS A 135 -29.16 -0.23 33.10
C CYS A 135 -29.99 0.83 32.36
N ARG A 136 -31.17 1.10 32.93
CA ARG A 136 -32.09 2.18 32.49
C ARG A 136 -31.35 3.51 32.37
N ALA A 137 -31.62 4.23 31.29
CA ALA A 137 -31.26 5.62 31.14
C ALA A 137 -31.88 6.47 32.27
N ARG A 138 -31.05 7.23 32.98
CA ARG A 138 -31.50 8.45 33.68
C ARG A 138 -31.05 9.63 32.82
N ALA A 139 -32.01 10.38 32.31
CA ALA A 139 -31.78 11.62 31.57
C ALA A 139 -31.16 12.66 32.51
N GLY A 140 -29.92 13.06 32.23
CA GLY A 140 -29.30 14.27 32.77
C GLY A 140 -29.30 15.37 31.69
N PRO A 141 -29.47 16.64 32.06
CA PRO A 141 -29.64 17.72 31.09
C PRO A 141 -28.39 17.95 30.22
N LEU A 142 -28.66 18.18 28.93
CA LEU A 142 -27.71 18.51 27.87
C LEU A 142 -26.95 19.80 28.22
N ARG A 143 -25.61 19.74 28.24
CA ARG A 143 -24.75 20.94 28.22
C ARG A 143 -24.47 21.35 26.77
N PRO A 144 -24.63 22.64 26.41
CA PRO A 144 -24.35 23.11 25.06
C PRO A 144 -22.86 23.36 24.79
N GLY A 145 -22.41 22.82 23.67
CA GLY A 145 -21.62 23.49 22.62
C GLY A 145 -20.31 24.20 22.98
N ARG A 146 -19.19 23.66 22.48
CA ARG A 146 -18.10 24.50 21.99
C ARG A 146 -17.60 24.01 20.63
N ARG A 147 -17.88 24.81 19.59
CA ARG A 147 -17.20 24.76 18.28
C ARG A 147 -15.92 25.59 18.35
N ALA A 148 -14.95 25.20 17.51
CA ALA A 148 -13.85 25.96 16.88
C ALA A 148 -12.55 25.13 17.03
N GLY A 149 -11.71 24.94 16.03
CA GLY A 149 -11.56 25.63 14.76
C GLY A 149 -10.80 24.77 13.74
N GLY A 150 -10.73 25.31 12.52
CA GLY A 150 -10.31 24.66 11.28
C GLY A 150 -8.83 24.27 11.15
N PRO A 151 -8.42 23.88 9.93
CA PRO A 151 -7.27 23.03 9.67
C PRO A 151 -5.93 23.77 9.86
N GLY A 152 -5.11 23.24 10.76
CA GLY A 152 -3.70 23.60 10.85
C GLY A 152 -2.94 23.09 9.63
N SER A 153 -2.39 24.04 8.87
CA SER A 153 -1.51 23.84 7.73
C SER A 153 -0.27 23.02 8.08
N TRP A 154 -0.01 21.95 7.31
CA TRP A 154 1.25 21.20 7.35
C TRP A 154 1.98 21.37 6.00
N ARG A 155 3.26 21.77 6.05
CA ARG A 155 4.26 21.78 4.97
C ARG A 155 5.66 21.75 5.62
N PRO A 156 6.70 21.23 4.96
CA PRO A 156 6.77 20.13 3.98
C PRO A 156 7.19 18.79 4.62
#